data_AF-A0A3B9HSK7-F1
#
_entry.id   AF-A0A3B9HSK7-F1
#
_cell.length_a   1.000
_cell.length_b   1.000
_cell.length_c   1.000
_cell.angle_alpha   90.00
_cell.angle_beta   90.00
_cell.angle_gamma   90.00
#
_symmetry.space_group_name_H-M   'P 1'
#
loop_
_entity.id
_entity.type
_entity.pdbx_description
1 polymer ?
#
loop_
_entity_poly.entity_id
_entity_poly.type
_entity_poly.pdbx_seq_one_letter_code
_entity_poly.pdbx_strand_id
1 'polypeptide(L)'
;MFQICIGSLAREGGSMFLFRIAGLFFQVMMFFSLMSISSEMVRYGLDRTFSSGYLYSSIATFVTFIVSGTYLLYHAAAAVVAPAATNRMLPVRVAATILWLVTLLMAGYWAVVSSNFEVFAVWGFMASYVLSMACLVAISERDYVTERVAREIPAGIIKGRLAFLFFSGAAGGLAWILIMQILTFAIVLLVTGLPGATAYSGRSILSDFVLYSGSFYCYLLGYSLLAAFIRRVFVADHIDIRNTWVVALLTCAVFSIVPILAGGVMGMGSEDLLIANPLYVSAVRRTDSVLLFAASLAVIGLVINAAWISRQFKEFYREMDA
;
A
#
# COMPACT_ATOMS: atom_id res chain seq x y z
N MET A 1 15.08 -11.50 -11.30
CA MET A 1 14.43 -12.18 -10.14
C MET A 1 12.90 -12.14 -10.20
N PHE A 2 12.26 -10.99 -10.41
CA PHE A 2 10.79 -10.88 -10.40
C PHE A 2 10.07 -11.77 -11.45
N GLN A 3 10.61 -11.88 -12.67
CA GLN A 3 10.14 -12.85 -13.68
C GLN A 3 10.20 -14.32 -13.22
N ILE A 4 11.23 -14.69 -12.46
CA ILE A 4 11.39 -16.04 -11.92
C ILE A 4 10.34 -16.28 -10.83
N CYS A 5 10.06 -15.28 -10.00
CA CYS A 5 9.04 -15.35 -8.95
C CYS A 5 7.59 -15.36 -9.48
N ILE A 6 7.29 -14.59 -10.54
CA ILE A 6 5.96 -14.59 -11.16
C ILE A 6 5.74 -15.86 -11.99
N GLY A 7 6.77 -16.30 -12.73
CA GLY A 7 6.72 -17.52 -13.52
C GLY A 7 6.62 -18.80 -12.68
N SER A 8 7.07 -18.78 -11.41
CA SER A 8 6.96 -19.93 -10.50
C SER A 8 5.61 -20.03 -9.77
N LEU A 9 4.80 -18.96 -9.77
CA LEU A 9 3.45 -18.96 -9.19
C LEU A 9 2.41 -19.66 -10.09
N ALA A 10 2.71 -19.82 -11.39
CA ALA A 10 1.84 -20.47 -12.36
C ALA A 10 2.20 -21.96 -12.49
N ARG A 11 1.39 -22.84 -11.89
CA ARG A 11 1.57 -24.30 -11.96
C ARG A 11 1.02 -24.94 -13.24
N GLU A 12 0.20 -24.24 -14.02
CA GLU A 12 -0.45 -24.75 -15.23
C GLU A 12 0.12 -24.10 -16.50
N GLY A 13 0.27 -24.89 -17.58
CA GLY A 13 0.99 -24.47 -18.79
C GLY A 13 0.40 -23.24 -19.52
N GLY A 14 -0.94 -23.10 -19.53
CA GLY A 14 -1.62 -21.96 -20.17
C GLY A 14 -1.50 -20.65 -19.38
N SER A 15 -1.64 -20.72 -18.04
CA SER A 15 -1.50 -19.54 -17.18
C SER A 15 -0.05 -19.07 -17.09
N MET A 16 0.93 -19.98 -17.21
CA MET A 16 2.35 -19.65 -17.20
C MET A 16 2.74 -18.65 -18.30
N PHE A 17 2.17 -18.73 -19.50
CA PHE A 17 2.49 -17.80 -20.59
C PHE A 17 1.97 -16.39 -20.29
N LEU A 18 0.73 -16.28 -19.80
CA LEU A 18 0.13 -15.01 -19.38
C LEU A 18 0.93 -14.35 -18.25
N PHE A 19 1.30 -15.12 -17.21
CA PHE A 19 2.10 -14.61 -16.09
C PHE A 19 3.51 -14.18 -16.53
N ARG A 20 4.12 -14.88 -17.49
CA ARG A 20 5.43 -14.48 -18.06
C ARG A 20 5.34 -13.18 -18.87
N ILE A 21 4.32 -13.03 -19.71
CA ILE A 21 4.08 -11.79 -20.47
C ILE A 21 3.81 -10.63 -19.51
N ALA A 22 2.93 -10.82 -18.53
CA ALA A 22 2.64 -9.81 -17.52
C ALA A 22 3.91 -9.42 -16.74
N GLY A 23 4.75 -10.39 -16.38
CA GLY A 23 6.04 -10.16 -15.73
C GLY A 23 7.02 -9.38 -16.62
N LEU A 24 7.11 -9.69 -17.91
CA LEU A 24 7.95 -8.95 -18.86
C LEU A 24 7.44 -7.51 -19.04
N PHE A 25 6.14 -7.31 -19.23
CA PHE A 25 5.53 -6.00 -19.35
C PHE A 25 5.79 -5.15 -18.10
N PHE A 26 5.58 -5.72 -16.92
CA PHE A 26 5.85 -5.06 -15.65
C PHE A 26 7.33 -4.68 -15.51
N GLN A 27 8.25 -5.55 -15.93
CA GLN A 27 9.68 -5.26 -15.90
C GLN A 27 10.09 -4.13 -16.84
N VAL A 28 9.50 -4.08 -18.04
CA VAL A 28 9.68 -2.96 -18.98
C VAL A 28 9.16 -1.66 -18.39
N MET A 29 7.96 -1.67 -17.80
CA MET A 29 7.40 -0.49 -17.12
C MET A 29 8.29 -0.02 -15.97
N MET A 30 8.74 -0.94 -15.11
CA MET A 30 9.66 -0.63 -14.00
C MET A 30 10.99 -0.03 -14.50
N PHE A 31 11.53 -0.54 -15.60
CA PHE A 31 12.75 0.00 -16.21
C PHE A 31 12.56 1.45 -16.65
N PHE A 32 11.48 1.77 -17.37
CA PHE A 32 11.20 3.14 -17.79
C PHE A 32 10.92 4.08 -16.61
N SER A 33 10.20 3.62 -15.59
CA SER A 33 9.99 4.39 -14.36
C SER A 33 11.29 4.67 -13.62
N LEU A 34 12.18 3.69 -13.48
CA LEU A 34 13.49 3.86 -12.85
C LEU A 34 14.39 4.80 -13.66
N MET A 35 14.37 4.70 -14.99
CA MET A 35 15.07 5.64 -15.88
C MET A 35 14.53 7.07 -15.71
N SER A 36 13.21 7.24 -15.60
CA SER A 36 12.59 8.55 -15.37
C SER A 36 12.99 9.12 -14.01
N ILE A 37 12.91 8.31 -12.94
CA ILE A 37 13.36 8.73 -11.59
C ILE A 37 14.85 9.08 -11.61
N SER A 38 15.69 8.27 -12.24
CA SER A 38 17.13 8.54 -12.35
C SER A 38 17.41 9.82 -13.13
N SER A 39 16.68 10.09 -14.22
CA SER A 39 16.79 11.33 -14.99
C SER A 39 16.42 12.55 -14.14
N GLU A 40 15.34 12.47 -13.36
CA GLU A 40 14.95 13.54 -12.46
C GLU A 40 15.95 13.72 -11.31
N MET A 41 16.54 12.64 -10.77
CA MET A 41 17.62 12.74 -9.78
C MET A 41 18.86 13.45 -10.34
N VAL A 42 19.22 13.20 -11.60
CA VAL A 42 20.31 13.92 -12.28
C VAL A 42 19.94 15.40 -12.47
N ARG A 43 18.71 15.69 -12.90
CA ARG A 43 18.20 17.06 -13.11
C ARG A 43 18.12 17.89 -11.84
N TYR A 44 17.63 17.32 -10.74
CA TYR A 44 17.47 18.00 -9.46
C TYR A 44 18.74 18.02 -8.59
N GLY A 45 19.86 17.51 -9.11
CA GLY A 45 21.18 17.81 -8.57
C GLY A 45 21.82 16.68 -7.79
N LEU A 46 21.92 15.49 -8.40
CA LEU A 46 22.90 14.48 -7.98
C LEU A 46 24.30 15.11 -7.84
N ASP A 47 24.65 16.02 -8.75
CA ASP A 47 25.89 16.82 -8.76
C ASP A 47 26.05 17.71 -7.51
N ARG A 48 24.97 18.37 -7.07
CA ARG A 48 24.97 19.18 -5.83
C ARG A 48 25.25 18.33 -4.59
N THR A 49 24.80 17.08 -4.58
CA THR A 49 25.06 16.14 -3.48
C THR A 49 26.53 15.75 -3.42
N PHE A 50 27.16 15.49 -4.57
CA PHE A 50 28.60 15.17 -4.67
C PHE A 50 29.52 16.34 -4.34
N SER A 51 29.09 17.57 -4.60
CA SER A 51 29.84 18.78 -4.24
C SER A 51 29.52 19.31 -2.83
N SER A 52 28.54 18.73 -2.13
CA SER A 52 28.11 19.17 -0.80
C SER A 52 28.89 18.50 0.34
N GLY A 53 28.94 19.15 1.50
CA GLY A 53 29.41 18.53 2.74
C GLY A 53 28.52 17.36 3.25
N TYR A 54 27.42 17.04 2.55
CA TYR A 54 26.44 16.02 2.94
C TYR A 54 26.57 14.71 2.16
N LEU A 55 27.65 14.52 1.39
CA LEU A 55 27.89 13.32 0.59
C LEU A 55 27.76 12.03 1.43
N TYR A 56 28.43 11.95 2.58
CA TYR A 56 28.40 10.76 3.43
C TYR A 56 27.01 10.48 4.02
N SER A 57 26.28 11.52 4.45
CA SER A 57 24.89 11.38 4.93
C SER A 57 23.95 10.89 3.83
N SER A 58 24.17 11.34 2.59
CA SER A 58 23.39 10.92 1.42
C SER A 58 23.67 9.47 1.04
N ILE A 59 24.93 9.05 1.05
CA ILE A 59 25.32 7.65 0.85
C ILE A 59 24.74 6.77 1.96
N ALA A 60 24.84 7.18 3.22
CA ALA A 60 24.27 6.45 4.34
C ALA A 60 22.75 6.28 4.18
N THR A 61 22.04 7.36 3.82
CA THR A 61 20.61 7.34 3.52
C THR A 61 20.28 6.32 2.43
N PHE A 62 21.02 6.34 1.32
CA PHE A 62 20.83 5.42 0.21
C PHE A 62 21.05 3.95 0.61
N VAL A 63 22.16 3.66 1.31
CA VAL A 63 22.47 2.32 1.81
C VAL A 63 21.40 1.82 2.77
N THR A 64 20.94 2.67 3.70
CA THR A 64 19.85 2.32 4.61
C THR A 64 18.57 1.96 3.85
N PHE A 65 18.18 2.75 2.84
CA PHE A 65 17.01 2.42 2.00
C PHE A 65 17.17 1.07 1.28
N ILE A 66 18.33 0.79 0.70
CA ILE A 66 18.58 -0.49 0.02
C ILE A 66 18.51 -1.66 1.00
N VAL A 67 19.18 -1.55 2.15
CA VAL A 67 19.21 -2.61 3.16
C VAL A 67 17.81 -2.85 3.73
N SER A 68 17.08 -1.79 4.09
CA SER A 68 15.71 -1.91 4.58
C SER A 68 14.77 -2.49 3.52
N GLY A 69 14.86 -2.05 2.26
CA GLY A 69 14.07 -2.60 1.17
C GLY A 69 14.37 -4.08 0.93
N THR A 70 15.64 -4.46 0.95
CA THR A 70 16.08 -5.87 0.83
C THR A 70 15.55 -6.71 2.00
N TYR A 71 15.61 -6.18 3.23
CA TYR A 71 15.10 -6.83 4.43
C TYR A 71 13.59 -7.08 4.35
N LEU A 72 12.82 -6.10 3.86
CA LEU A 72 11.38 -6.25 3.64
C LEU A 72 11.09 -7.31 2.57
N LEU A 73 11.78 -7.25 1.43
CA LEU A 73 11.61 -8.20 0.33
C LEU A 73 11.99 -9.63 0.73
N TYR A 74 13.02 -9.79 1.57
CA TYR A 74 13.41 -11.07 2.13
C TYR A 74 12.28 -11.68 2.97
N HIS A 75 11.70 -10.91 3.91
CA HIS A 75 10.58 -11.38 4.73
C HIS A 75 9.32 -11.66 3.90
N ALA A 76 9.04 -10.83 2.90
CA ALA A 76 7.94 -11.07 1.97
C ALA A 76 8.13 -12.38 1.19
N ALA A 77 9.33 -12.64 0.67
CA ALA A 77 9.65 -13.89 -0.01
C ALA A 77 9.55 -15.11 0.93
N ALA A 78 10.06 -14.98 2.16
CA ALA A 78 9.96 -16.03 3.17
C ALA A 78 8.49 -16.33 3.53
N ALA A 79 7.64 -15.30 3.61
CA ALA A 79 6.21 -15.47 3.87
C ALA A 79 5.48 -16.20 2.74
N VAL A 80 5.88 -16.02 1.48
CA VAL A 80 5.29 -16.74 0.33
C VAL A 80 5.59 -18.24 0.40
N VAL A 81 6.80 -18.62 0.82
CA VAL A 81 7.25 -20.03 0.87
C VAL A 81 6.81 -20.75 2.16
N ALA A 82 6.61 -20.02 3.26
CA ALA A 82 6.23 -20.60 4.55
C ALA A 82 4.92 -21.43 4.46
N PRO A 83 4.65 -22.40 5.36
CA PRO A 83 3.41 -23.22 5.34
C PRO A 83 2.14 -22.45 5.73
N ALA A 84 0.96 -22.84 5.24
CA ALA A 84 -0.28 -22.05 5.40
C ALA A 84 -0.77 -21.97 6.86
N ALA A 85 -0.33 -22.94 7.66
CA ALA A 85 -0.65 -23.06 9.07
C ALA A 85 0.16 -22.13 9.97
N THR A 86 1.27 -21.54 9.51
CA THR A 86 2.12 -20.65 10.32
C THR A 86 1.69 -19.19 10.22
N ASN A 87 2.14 -18.39 11.19
CA ASN A 87 1.97 -16.95 11.15
C ASN A 87 2.98 -16.29 10.20
N ARG A 88 2.65 -16.26 8.91
CA ARG A 88 3.54 -15.77 7.85
C ARG A 88 3.67 -14.24 7.82
N MET A 89 2.64 -13.52 8.26
CA MET A 89 2.56 -12.06 8.12
C MET A 89 3.17 -11.29 9.30
N LEU A 90 3.33 -11.92 10.46
CA LEU A 90 4.04 -11.33 11.60
C LEU A 90 5.42 -10.76 11.24
N PRO A 91 6.36 -11.56 10.67
CA PRO A 91 7.68 -11.04 10.33
C PRO A 91 7.61 -9.92 9.28
N VAL A 92 6.68 -10.01 8.33
CA VAL A 92 6.51 -9.01 7.27
C VAL A 92 6.02 -7.68 7.83
N ARG A 93 4.97 -7.69 8.67
CA ARG A 93 4.40 -6.47 9.26
C ARG A 93 5.35 -5.83 10.27
N VAL A 94 6.10 -6.63 11.04
CA VAL A 94 7.16 -6.12 11.92
C VAL A 94 8.26 -5.46 11.10
N ALA A 95 8.76 -6.12 10.05
CA ALA A 95 9.77 -5.55 9.16
C ALA A 95 9.28 -4.25 8.48
N ALA A 96 8.03 -4.23 8.00
CA ALA A 96 7.42 -3.04 7.41
C ALA A 96 7.28 -1.89 8.41
N THR A 97 6.89 -2.17 9.66
CA THR A 97 6.78 -1.16 10.72
C THR A 97 8.15 -0.60 11.11
N ILE A 98 9.19 -1.45 11.19
CA ILE A 98 10.57 -1.03 11.42
C ILE A 98 11.05 -0.14 10.28
N LEU A 99 10.82 -0.54 9.02
CA LEU A 99 11.19 0.25 7.85
C LEU A 99 10.48 1.60 7.84
N TRP A 100 9.18 1.63 8.15
CA TRP A 100 8.41 2.85 8.29
C TRP A 100 9.02 3.78 9.35
N LEU A 101 9.42 3.24 10.51
CA LEU A 101 10.07 4.02 11.57
C LEU A 101 11.46 4.53 11.15
N VAL A 102 12.29 3.70 10.53
CA VAL A 102 13.63 4.09 10.06
C VAL A 102 13.52 5.21 9.03
N THR A 103 12.62 5.08 8.05
CA THR A 103 12.42 6.11 7.03
C THR A 103 11.81 7.41 7.60
N LEU A 104 10.97 7.31 8.64
CA LEU A 104 10.48 8.47 9.39
C LEU A 104 11.62 9.22 10.10
N LEU A 105 12.50 8.50 10.80
CA LEU A 105 13.66 9.10 11.47
C LEU A 105 14.61 9.77 10.47
N MET A 106 14.77 9.17 9.28
CA MET A 106 15.53 9.76 8.18
C MET A 106 14.88 11.04 7.66
N ALA A 107 13.55 11.07 7.51
CA ALA A 107 12.83 12.29 7.16
C ALA A 107 13.06 13.40 8.21
N GLY A 108 13.05 13.04 9.50
CA GLY A 108 13.38 13.96 10.59
C GLY A 108 14.81 14.49 10.52
N TYR A 109 15.80 13.63 10.28
CA TYR A 109 17.18 14.04 10.09
C TYR A 109 17.32 15.05 8.94
N TRP A 110 16.75 14.74 7.77
CA TRP A 110 16.83 15.61 6.61
C TRP A 110 16.05 16.90 6.78
N ALA A 111 14.92 16.90 7.50
CA ALA A 111 14.17 18.11 7.79
C ALA A 111 14.99 19.09 8.65
N VAL A 112 15.74 18.60 9.63
CA VAL A 112 16.63 19.43 10.47
C VAL A 112 17.81 19.94 9.64
N VAL A 113 18.46 19.07 8.87
CA VAL A 113 19.67 19.43 8.09
C VAL A 113 19.34 20.44 6.98
N SER A 114 18.24 20.23 6.26
CA SER A 114 17.83 21.11 5.16
C SER A 114 17.00 22.31 5.62
N SER A 115 16.61 22.36 6.90
CA SER A 115 15.61 23.30 7.42
C SER A 115 14.31 23.31 6.60
N ASN A 116 13.98 22.19 5.96
CA ASN A 116 12.79 22.03 5.13
C ASN A 116 11.92 20.88 5.66
N PHE A 117 10.77 21.24 6.24
CA PHE A 117 9.81 20.27 6.78
C PHE A 117 8.94 19.60 5.69
N GLU A 118 8.99 20.05 4.43
CA GLU A 118 8.30 19.41 3.31
C GLU A 118 8.78 17.98 3.03
N VAL A 119 9.99 17.64 3.51
CA VAL A 119 10.53 16.27 3.46
C VAL A 119 9.55 15.27 4.12
N PHE A 120 8.81 15.68 5.15
CA PHE A 120 7.79 14.84 5.77
C PHE A 120 6.60 14.59 4.84
N ALA A 121 6.19 15.56 4.02
CA ALA A 121 5.13 15.35 3.05
C ALA A 121 5.58 14.32 1.99
N VAL A 122 6.81 14.45 1.47
CA VAL A 122 7.40 13.49 0.51
C VAL A 122 7.50 12.08 1.12
N TRP A 123 7.99 11.97 2.36
CA TRP A 123 8.00 10.71 3.10
C TRP A 123 6.58 10.15 3.25
N GLY A 124 5.63 10.98 3.65
CA GLY A 124 4.23 10.62 3.81
C GLY A 124 3.61 10.09 2.54
N PHE A 125 3.87 10.73 1.38
CA PHE A 125 3.46 10.23 0.07
C PHE A 125 3.95 8.81 -0.14
N MET A 126 5.27 8.59 -0.08
CA MET A 126 5.89 7.29 -0.34
C MET A 126 5.38 6.21 0.63
N ALA A 127 5.31 6.53 1.93
CA ALA A 127 4.78 5.64 2.94
C ALA A 127 3.31 5.27 2.68
N SER A 128 2.48 6.26 2.30
CA SER A 128 1.06 6.04 2.00
C SER A 128 0.86 5.18 0.77
N TYR A 129 1.64 5.35 -0.30
CA TYR A 129 1.57 4.47 -1.47
C TYR A 129 1.89 3.02 -1.11
N VAL A 130 2.96 2.80 -0.34
CA VAL A 130 3.35 1.45 0.11
C VAL A 130 2.28 0.82 1.00
N LEU A 131 1.75 1.57 1.97
CA LEU A 131 0.68 1.12 2.87
C LEU A 131 -0.62 0.83 2.11
N SER A 132 -0.98 1.66 1.13
CA SER A 132 -2.16 1.45 0.29
C SER A 132 -2.04 0.16 -0.53
N MET A 133 -0.86 -0.13 -1.09
CA MET A 133 -0.61 -1.39 -1.79
C MET A 133 -0.68 -2.61 -0.85
N ALA A 134 -0.37 -2.46 0.44
CA ALA A 134 -0.52 -3.52 1.41
C ALA A 134 -1.99 -3.98 1.58
N CYS A 135 -2.99 -3.16 1.20
CA CYS A 135 -4.40 -3.58 1.20
C CYS A 135 -4.63 -4.81 0.31
N LEU A 136 -3.97 -4.87 -0.84
CA LEU A 136 -4.04 -5.99 -1.78
C LEU A 136 -3.50 -7.29 -1.16
N VAL A 137 -2.43 -7.16 -0.36
CA VAL A 137 -1.85 -8.28 0.38
C VAL A 137 -2.80 -8.72 1.50
N ALA A 138 -3.31 -7.77 2.29
CA ALA A 138 -4.19 -8.06 3.43
C ALA A 138 -5.45 -8.83 3.03
N ILE A 139 -6.13 -8.44 1.95
CA ILE A 139 -7.34 -9.17 1.48
C ILE A 139 -7.04 -10.57 0.92
N SER A 140 -5.77 -10.85 0.61
CA SER A 140 -5.32 -12.14 0.10
C SER A 140 -4.89 -13.08 1.22
N GLU A 141 -4.90 -12.60 2.46
CA GLU A 141 -4.65 -13.42 3.64
C GLU A 141 -5.85 -14.30 3.98
N ARG A 142 -5.60 -15.35 4.76
CA ARG A 142 -6.63 -16.27 5.20
C ARG A 142 -7.69 -15.59 6.09
N ASP A 143 -8.89 -16.13 6.03
CA ASP A 143 -10.05 -15.62 6.77
C ASP A 143 -10.25 -16.24 8.16
N TYR A 144 -9.50 -17.27 8.51
CA TYR A 144 -9.67 -18.06 9.74
C TYR A 144 -8.37 -18.25 10.49
N VAL A 145 -8.47 -18.43 11.81
CA VAL A 145 -7.34 -18.73 12.69
C VAL A 145 -7.03 -20.23 12.62
N THR A 146 -5.78 -20.60 12.36
CA THR A 146 -5.34 -22.00 12.43
C THR A 146 -4.96 -22.37 13.85
N GLU A 147 -5.13 -23.64 14.21
CA GLU A 147 -4.80 -24.16 15.54
C GLU A 147 -3.36 -23.83 15.97
N ARG A 148 -2.40 -23.92 15.04
CA ARG A 148 -1.01 -23.53 15.31
C ARG A 148 -0.87 -22.05 15.66
N VAL A 149 -1.59 -21.16 14.97
CA VAL A 149 -1.52 -19.71 15.26
C VAL A 149 -2.29 -19.38 16.52
N ALA A 150 -3.41 -20.06 16.80
CA ALA A 150 -4.14 -19.91 18.06
C ALA A 150 -3.23 -20.17 19.27
N ARG A 151 -2.40 -21.22 19.23
CA ARG A 151 -1.40 -21.53 20.27
C ARG A 151 -0.27 -20.50 20.41
N GLU A 152 -0.04 -19.70 19.37
CA GLU A 152 0.98 -18.62 19.37
C GLU A 152 0.39 -17.29 19.86
N ILE A 153 -0.94 -17.17 20.04
CA ILE A 153 -1.56 -15.95 20.54
C ILE A 153 -1.14 -15.75 22.00
N PRO A 154 -0.47 -14.62 22.33
CA PRO A 154 -0.04 -14.37 23.69
C PRO A 154 -1.23 -14.06 24.59
N ALA A 155 -1.25 -14.66 25.78
CA ALA A 155 -2.24 -14.35 26.82
C ALA A 155 -2.11 -12.89 27.30
N GLY A 156 -3.26 -12.24 27.51
CA GLY A 156 -3.38 -10.89 28.04
C GLY A 156 -3.83 -9.84 27.03
N ILE A 157 -4.70 -8.93 27.48
CA ILE A 157 -5.47 -7.99 26.64
C ILE A 157 -4.57 -7.16 25.71
N ILE A 158 -3.47 -6.60 26.22
CA ILE A 158 -2.59 -5.72 25.44
C ILE A 158 -1.81 -6.51 24.39
N LYS A 159 -1.20 -7.63 24.80
CA LYS A 159 -0.39 -8.48 23.91
C LYS A 159 -1.26 -9.13 22.84
N GLY A 160 -2.47 -9.58 23.19
CA GLY A 160 -3.44 -10.13 22.24
C GLY A 160 -3.95 -9.09 21.22
N ARG A 161 -4.23 -7.86 21.66
CA ARG A 161 -4.59 -6.76 20.75
C ARG A 161 -3.47 -6.40 19.78
N LEU A 162 -2.22 -6.37 20.24
CA LEU A 162 -1.07 -6.18 19.36
C LEU A 162 -0.90 -7.37 18.41
N ALA A 163 -1.06 -8.61 18.91
CA ALA A 163 -1.00 -9.80 18.08
C ALA A 163 -2.04 -9.75 16.95
N PHE A 164 -3.27 -9.29 17.20
CA PHE A 164 -4.29 -9.13 16.16
C PHE A 164 -3.81 -8.28 14.97
N LEU A 165 -3.08 -7.19 15.23
CA LEU A 165 -2.57 -6.30 14.19
C LEU A 165 -1.42 -6.92 13.38
N PHE A 166 -0.60 -7.76 14.00
CA PHE A 166 0.58 -8.30 13.35
C PHE A 166 0.39 -9.73 12.81
N PHE A 167 -0.59 -10.48 13.32
CA PHE A 167 -0.80 -11.88 12.96
C PHE A 167 -1.54 -12.04 11.64
N SER A 168 -1.32 -13.18 10.99
CA SER A 168 -1.92 -13.51 9.70
C SER A 168 -3.45 -13.58 9.78
N GLY A 169 -4.11 -12.74 8.99
CA GLY A 169 -5.56 -12.56 8.93
C GLY A 169 -5.91 -11.26 8.20
N ALA A 170 -6.92 -11.32 7.33
CA ALA A 170 -7.29 -10.18 6.49
C ALA A 170 -7.79 -8.97 7.30
N ALA A 171 -8.66 -9.18 8.29
CA ALA A 171 -9.15 -8.13 9.18
C ALA A 171 -8.02 -7.47 9.99
N GLY A 172 -7.11 -8.27 10.54
CA GLY A 172 -5.94 -7.78 11.28
C GLY A 172 -4.99 -6.97 10.40
N GLY A 173 -4.77 -7.42 9.16
CA GLY A 173 -3.97 -6.71 8.17
C GLY A 173 -4.58 -5.37 7.77
N LEU A 174 -5.87 -5.34 7.46
CA LEU A 174 -6.58 -4.10 7.15
C LEU A 174 -6.57 -3.11 8.33
N ALA A 175 -6.72 -3.62 9.56
CA ALA A 175 -6.64 -2.79 10.76
C ALA A 175 -5.23 -2.22 10.98
N TRP A 176 -4.17 -3.02 10.77
CA TRP A 176 -2.79 -2.54 10.84
C TRP A 176 -2.52 -1.46 9.80
N ILE A 177 -2.96 -1.65 8.55
CA ILE A 177 -2.81 -0.64 7.50
C ILE A 177 -3.53 0.64 7.89
N LEU A 178 -4.78 0.56 8.37
CA LEU A 178 -5.55 1.73 8.79
C LEU A 178 -4.82 2.51 9.89
N ILE A 179 -4.31 1.83 10.91
CA ILE A 179 -3.55 2.47 12.00
C ILE A 179 -2.29 3.14 11.46
N MET A 180 -1.50 2.43 10.65
CA MET A 180 -0.27 2.97 10.05
C MET A 180 -0.56 4.16 9.13
N GLN A 181 -1.69 4.13 8.41
CA GLN A 181 -2.11 5.22 7.54
C GLN A 181 -2.52 6.45 8.36
N ILE A 182 -3.31 6.27 9.42
CA ILE A 182 -3.68 7.34 10.35
C ILE A 182 -2.43 7.95 10.99
N LEU A 183 -1.49 7.13 11.46
CA LEU A 183 -0.23 7.61 12.03
C LEU A 183 0.60 8.41 11.01
N THR A 184 0.70 7.92 9.78
CA THR A 184 1.40 8.61 8.69
C THR A 184 0.79 9.99 8.44
N PHE A 185 -0.54 10.07 8.28
CA PHE A 185 -1.24 11.33 8.08
C PHE A 185 -1.09 12.27 9.29
N ALA A 186 -1.26 11.75 10.51
CA ALA A 186 -1.14 12.54 11.73
C ALA A 186 0.25 13.16 11.86
N ILE A 187 1.32 12.39 11.60
CA ILE A 187 2.70 12.91 11.68
C ILE A 187 2.93 14.01 10.64
N VAL A 188 2.52 13.80 9.39
CA VAL A 188 2.67 14.82 8.34
C VAL A 188 1.92 16.09 8.71
N LEU A 189 0.65 15.97 9.11
CA LEU A 189 -0.20 17.10 9.51
C LEU A 189 0.39 17.85 10.72
N LEU A 190 0.85 17.12 11.73
CA LEU A 190 1.45 17.72 12.94
C LEU A 190 2.73 18.47 12.62
N VAL A 191 3.65 17.88 11.84
CA VAL A 191 4.96 18.48 11.56
C VAL A 191 4.85 19.67 10.60
N THR A 192 4.05 19.54 9.55
CA THR A 192 3.82 20.62 8.57
C THR A 192 2.96 21.76 9.13
N GLY A 193 2.21 21.51 10.22
CA GLY A 193 1.42 22.52 10.92
C GLY A 193 2.20 23.35 11.95
N LEU A 194 3.49 23.06 12.19
CA LEU A 194 4.30 23.77 13.18
C LEU A 194 4.61 25.22 12.75
N PRO A 195 4.64 26.19 13.70
CA PRO A 195 5.07 27.56 13.43
C PRO A 195 6.52 27.55 12.91
N GLY A 196 6.72 27.99 11.66
CA GLY A 196 8.02 27.94 10.96
C GLY A 196 8.07 26.96 9.79
N ALA A 197 7.16 25.98 9.73
CA ALA A 197 7.03 25.09 8.57
C ALA A 197 6.37 25.78 7.36
N THR A 198 5.53 26.79 7.61
CA THR A 198 4.75 27.52 6.59
C THR A 198 5.49 28.71 5.95
N ALA A 199 6.74 28.98 6.34
CA ALA A 199 7.48 30.17 5.91
C ALA A 199 7.79 30.19 4.39
N TYR A 200 7.69 29.05 3.71
CA TYR A 200 7.98 28.91 2.28
C TYR A 200 6.79 28.52 1.41
N SER A 201 5.60 28.36 1.98
CA SER A 201 4.64 27.43 1.41
C SER A 201 3.26 28.10 1.20
N GLY A 202 3.07 28.75 0.04
CA GLY A 202 1.78 29.28 -0.40
C GLY A 202 0.89 28.14 -0.91
N ARG A 203 -0.22 27.84 -0.22
CA ARG A 203 -1.24 26.84 -0.64
C ARG A 203 -0.59 25.56 -1.24
N SER A 204 0.23 24.89 -0.44
CA SER A 204 1.40 24.12 -0.91
C SER A 204 1.52 22.75 -0.25
N ILE A 205 1.77 21.71 -1.04
CA ILE A 205 2.21 20.33 -0.71
C ILE A 205 1.39 19.50 0.30
N LEU A 206 0.91 20.07 1.41
CA LEU A 206 0.09 19.39 2.39
C LEU A 206 -1.30 19.07 1.85
N SER A 207 -1.91 20.03 1.14
CA SER A 207 -3.19 19.83 0.47
C SER A 207 -3.08 18.75 -0.61
N ASP A 208 -2.02 18.81 -1.42
CA ASP A 208 -1.66 17.78 -2.39
C ASP A 208 -1.45 16.41 -1.73
N PHE A 209 -0.72 16.37 -0.61
CA PHE A 209 -0.49 15.13 0.15
C PHE A 209 -1.81 14.49 0.59
N VAL A 210 -2.66 15.26 1.27
CA VAL A 210 -3.94 14.77 1.78
C VAL A 210 -4.79 14.25 0.63
N LEU A 211 -4.80 14.98 -0.48
CA LEU A 211 -5.67 14.67 -1.59
C LEU A 211 -5.19 13.47 -2.40
N TYR A 212 -3.94 13.47 -2.84
CA TYR A 212 -3.39 12.39 -3.66
C TYR A 212 -3.22 11.11 -2.83
N SER A 213 -2.59 11.19 -1.66
CA SER A 213 -2.35 10.01 -0.82
C SER A 213 -3.65 9.49 -0.21
N GLY A 214 -4.56 10.39 0.17
CA GLY A 214 -5.86 10.02 0.75
C GLY A 214 -6.75 9.36 -0.29
N SER A 215 -6.86 9.94 -1.48
CA SER A 215 -7.63 9.35 -2.58
C SER A 215 -7.05 8.00 -2.99
N PHE A 216 -5.72 7.90 -3.15
CA PHE A 216 -5.08 6.64 -3.52
C PHE A 216 -5.33 5.53 -2.49
N TYR A 217 -5.21 5.85 -1.20
CA TYR A 217 -5.55 4.92 -0.12
C TYR A 217 -7.01 4.49 -0.17
N CYS A 218 -7.94 5.44 -0.28
CA CYS A 218 -9.37 5.14 -0.33
C CYS A 218 -9.73 4.28 -1.55
N TYR A 219 -9.13 4.54 -2.72
CA TYR A 219 -9.31 3.68 -3.89
C TYR A 219 -8.81 2.26 -3.66
N LEU A 220 -7.57 2.11 -3.20
CA LEU A 220 -6.96 0.80 -2.99
C LEU A 220 -7.72 0.01 -1.92
N LEU A 221 -8.15 0.66 -0.84
CA LEU A 221 -9.01 0.06 0.17
C LEU A 221 -10.37 -0.34 -0.42
N GLY A 222 -11.03 0.56 -1.14
CA GLY A 222 -12.34 0.33 -1.75
C GLY A 222 -12.33 -0.82 -2.76
N TYR A 223 -11.39 -0.81 -3.70
CA TYR A 223 -11.20 -1.89 -4.67
C TYR A 223 -10.79 -3.20 -4.02
N SER A 224 -9.98 -3.16 -2.96
CA SER A 224 -9.61 -4.35 -2.20
C SER A 224 -10.83 -5.00 -1.54
N LEU A 225 -11.66 -4.20 -0.87
CA LEU A 225 -12.87 -4.67 -0.21
C LEU A 225 -13.94 -5.13 -1.20
N LEU A 226 -14.06 -4.44 -2.34
CA LEU A 226 -14.96 -4.84 -3.42
C LEU A 226 -14.53 -6.19 -4.02
N ALA A 227 -13.23 -6.38 -4.26
CA ALA A 227 -12.70 -7.65 -4.75
C ALA A 227 -12.85 -8.80 -3.74
N ALA A 228 -12.63 -8.52 -2.44
CA ALA A 228 -12.90 -9.49 -1.38
C ALA A 228 -14.38 -9.89 -1.35
N PHE A 229 -15.30 -8.96 -1.60
CA PHE A 229 -16.72 -9.26 -1.75
C PHE A 229 -17.01 -10.08 -3.01
N ILE A 230 -16.51 -9.65 -4.17
CA ILE A 230 -16.72 -10.32 -5.46
C ILE A 230 -16.25 -11.77 -5.40
N ARG A 231 -15.04 -12.00 -4.88
CA ARG A 231 -14.50 -13.36 -4.71
C ARG A 231 -15.42 -14.19 -3.82
N ARG A 232 -15.84 -13.68 -2.67
CA ARG A 232 -16.63 -14.45 -1.69
C ARG A 232 -18.04 -14.79 -2.18
N VAL A 233 -18.65 -13.94 -3.00
CA VAL A 233 -20.04 -14.11 -3.45
C VAL A 233 -20.14 -14.80 -4.81
N PHE A 234 -19.29 -14.43 -5.77
CA PHE A 234 -19.45 -14.86 -7.17
C PHE A 234 -18.43 -15.90 -7.61
N VAL A 235 -17.22 -15.90 -7.05
CA VAL A 235 -16.07 -16.63 -7.62
C VAL A 235 -15.32 -17.45 -6.57
N ALA A 236 -16.01 -17.82 -5.48
CA ALA A 236 -15.39 -18.45 -4.32
C ALA A 236 -14.79 -19.82 -4.64
N ASP A 237 -15.46 -20.57 -5.52
CA ASP A 237 -15.07 -21.93 -5.90
C ASP A 237 -13.94 -21.99 -6.95
N HIS A 238 -13.70 -20.87 -7.64
CA HIS A 238 -12.75 -20.82 -8.77
C HIS A 238 -11.44 -20.11 -8.42
N ILE A 239 -11.46 -19.18 -7.45
CA ILE A 239 -10.30 -18.34 -7.10
C ILE A 239 -9.95 -18.56 -5.62
N ASP A 240 -8.76 -19.12 -5.40
CA ASP A 240 -8.13 -19.22 -4.08
C ASP A 240 -8.00 -17.82 -3.45
N ILE A 241 -8.22 -17.73 -2.14
CA ILE A 241 -8.09 -16.50 -1.35
C ILE A 241 -6.74 -15.80 -1.58
N ARG A 242 -5.67 -16.56 -1.83
CA ARG A 242 -4.32 -16.01 -2.11
C ARG A 242 -4.25 -15.15 -3.36
N ASN A 243 -5.19 -15.30 -4.27
CA ASN A 243 -5.24 -14.60 -5.55
C ASN A 243 -6.29 -13.46 -5.54
N THR A 244 -6.84 -13.09 -4.38
CA THR A 244 -7.82 -11.99 -4.26
C THR A 244 -7.23 -10.65 -4.75
N TRP A 245 -5.93 -10.43 -4.58
CA TRP A 245 -5.24 -9.25 -5.13
C TRP A 245 -5.38 -9.13 -6.65
N VAL A 246 -5.42 -10.25 -7.39
CA VAL A 246 -5.63 -10.24 -8.85
C VAL A 246 -7.04 -9.75 -9.16
N VAL A 247 -8.04 -10.21 -8.40
CA VAL A 247 -9.43 -9.74 -8.54
C VAL A 247 -9.51 -8.24 -8.26
N ALA A 248 -8.77 -7.73 -7.27
CA ALA A 248 -8.70 -6.29 -6.97
C ALA A 248 -8.09 -5.48 -8.12
N LEU A 249 -6.99 -5.95 -8.71
CA LEU A 249 -6.40 -5.29 -9.89
C LEU A 249 -7.31 -5.34 -11.11
N LEU A 250 -7.97 -6.47 -11.36
CA LEU A 250 -8.94 -6.59 -12.46
C LEU A 250 -10.15 -5.67 -12.23
N THR A 251 -10.66 -5.60 -11.01
CA THR A 251 -11.76 -4.68 -10.65
C THR A 251 -11.33 -3.24 -10.89
N CYS A 252 -10.14 -2.85 -10.42
CA CYS A 252 -9.57 -1.54 -10.68
C CYS A 252 -9.44 -1.25 -12.20
N ALA A 253 -8.94 -2.20 -12.99
CA ALA A 253 -8.79 -2.05 -14.44
C ALA A 253 -10.14 -1.89 -15.14
N VAL A 254 -11.14 -2.70 -14.78
CA VAL A 254 -12.50 -2.63 -15.34
C VAL A 254 -13.12 -1.27 -15.02
N PHE A 255 -13.09 -0.83 -13.76
CA PHE A 255 -13.63 0.46 -13.36
C PHE A 255 -12.84 1.65 -13.92
N SER A 256 -11.57 1.47 -14.30
CA SER A 256 -10.78 2.51 -14.95
C SER A 256 -11.07 2.60 -16.47
N ILE A 257 -11.26 1.47 -17.15
CA ILE A 257 -11.36 1.42 -18.62
C ILE A 257 -12.82 1.55 -19.09
N VAL A 258 -13.77 0.87 -18.44
CA VAL A 258 -15.16 0.82 -18.89
C VAL A 258 -15.81 2.20 -18.94
N PRO A 259 -15.66 3.09 -17.93
CA PRO A 259 -16.22 4.44 -18.03
C PRO A 259 -15.64 5.24 -19.19
N ILE A 260 -14.35 5.12 -19.48
CA ILE A 260 -13.71 5.79 -20.63
C ILE A 260 -14.34 5.33 -21.94
N LEU A 261 -14.49 4.01 -22.12
CA LEU A 261 -15.06 3.45 -23.35
C LEU A 261 -16.54 3.81 -23.49
N ALA A 262 -17.33 3.68 -22.42
CA ALA A 262 -18.76 3.99 -22.43
C ALA A 262 -19.02 5.48 -22.62
N GLY A 263 -18.28 6.34 -21.91
CA GLY A 263 -18.42 7.78 -22.02
C GLY A 263 -17.89 8.34 -23.34
N GLY A 264 -16.88 7.69 -23.95
CA GLY A 264 -16.45 8.00 -25.31
C GLY A 264 -17.56 7.76 -26.35
N VAL A 265 -18.39 6.73 -26.16
CA VAL A 265 -19.57 6.47 -27.02
C VAL A 265 -20.70 7.47 -26.75
N MET A 266 -20.86 7.92 -25.49
CA MET A 266 -21.91 8.85 -25.08
C MET A 266 -21.54 10.34 -25.23
N GLY A 267 -20.31 10.66 -25.66
CA GLY A 267 -19.84 12.04 -25.81
C GLY A 267 -19.60 12.78 -24.48
N MET A 268 -19.34 12.05 -23.39
CA MET A 268 -19.04 12.63 -22.08
C MET A 268 -17.60 13.15 -22.01
N GLY A 269 -17.37 14.18 -21.20
CA GLY A 269 -16.03 14.74 -20.98
C GLY A 269 -15.07 13.73 -20.35
N SER A 270 -13.84 13.66 -20.85
CA SER A 270 -12.83 12.68 -20.40
C SER A 270 -12.48 12.80 -18.91
N GLU A 271 -12.56 14.00 -18.34
CA GLU A 271 -12.22 14.26 -16.93
C GLU A 271 -13.20 13.60 -15.95
N ASP A 272 -14.50 13.59 -16.26
CA ASP A 272 -15.53 12.98 -15.40
C ASP A 272 -15.48 11.45 -15.46
N LEU A 273 -15.08 10.89 -16.61
CA LEU A 273 -15.01 9.45 -16.84
C LEU A 273 -13.82 8.80 -16.16
N LEU A 274 -12.76 9.57 -15.91
CA LEU A 274 -11.55 9.07 -15.28
C LEU A 274 -11.58 9.15 -13.76
N ILE A 275 -12.71 9.59 -13.17
CA ILE A 275 -12.86 9.72 -11.71
C ILE A 275 -12.56 8.40 -11.00
N ALA A 276 -12.95 7.25 -11.57
CA ALA A 276 -12.74 5.94 -10.95
C ALA A 276 -11.29 5.41 -11.03
N ASN A 277 -10.40 6.09 -11.76
CA ASN A 277 -9.04 5.62 -11.98
C ASN A 277 -8.10 6.11 -10.84
N PRO A 278 -7.51 5.20 -10.04
CA PRO A 278 -6.62 5.58 -8.94
C PRO A 278 -5.29 6.19 -9.42
N LEU A 279 -4.92 6.02 -10.69
CA LEU A 279 -3.73 6.64 -11.29
C LEU A 279 -4.02 8.03 -11.85
N TYR A 280 -5.28 8.38 -12.06
CA TYR A 280 -5.67 9.68 -12.61
C TYR A 280 -5.77 10.78 -11.54
N VAL A 281 -5.63 10.40 -10.26
CA VAL A 281 -5.70 11.34 -9.13
C VAL A 281 -4.70 12.48 -9.30
N SER A 282 -3.50 12.23 -9.87
CA SER A 282 -2.45 13.23 -10.10
C SER A 282 -2.68 14.19 -11.28
N ALA A 283 -3.67 13.93 -12.13
CA ALA A 283 -3.84 14.64 -13.40
C ALA A 283 -4.99 15.66 -13.42
N VAL A 284 -5.85 15.69 -12.40
CA VAL A 284 -7.12 16.44 -12.42
C VAL A 284 -7.06 17.74 -11.65
N ARG A 285 -7.60 18.82 -12.22
CA ARG A 285 -7.78 20.13 -11.55
C ARG A 285 -8.94 20.16 -10.53
N ARG A 286 -9.89 19.23 -10.61
CA ARG A 286 -10.99 19.00 -9.66
C ARG A 286 -10.68 17.86 -8.70
N THR A 287 -9.87 18.19 -7.72
CA THR A 287 -9.27 17.24 -6.79
C THR A 287 -10.25 16.74 -5.71
N ASP A 288 -11.23 17.56 -5.30
CA ASP A 288 -12.16 17.22 -4.21
C ASP A 288 -13.18 16.14 -4.58
N SER A 289 -13.69 16.15 -5.82
CA SER A 289 -14.66 15.15 -6.31
C SER A 289 -14.04 13.75 -6.38
N VAL A 290 -12.76 13.65 -6.73
CA VAL A 290 -12.02 12.38 -6.78
C VAL A 290 -11.90 11.78 -5.39
N LEU A 291 -11.56 12.59 -4.38
CA LEU A 291 -11.46 12.13 -3.00
C LEU A 291 -12.82 11.68 -2.46
N LEU A 292 -13.89 12.44 -2.73
CA LEU A 292 -15.25 12.07 -2.31
C LEU A 292 -15.70 10.75 -2.94
N PHE A 293 -15.44 10.55 -4.22
CA PHE A 293 -15.74 9.27 -4.89
C PHE A 293 -14.92 8.13 -4.27
N ALA A 294 -13.61 8.29 -4.12
CA ALA A 294 -12.74 7.28 -3.51
C ALA A 294 -13.18 6.92 -2.09
N ALA A 295 -13.48 7.93 -1.27
CA ALA A 295 -13.95 7.75 0.11
C ALA A 295 -15.31 7.04 0.13
N SER A 296 -16.24 7.41 -0.75
CA SER A 296 -17.53 6.73 -0.87
C SER A 296 -17.38 5.25 -1.23
N LEU A 297 -16.48 4.92 -2.17
CA LEU A 297 -16.18 3.55 -2.55
C LEU A 297 -15.58 2.75 -1.39
N ALA A 298 -14.67 3.35 -0.62
CA ALA A 298 -14.09 2.74 0.58
C ALA A 298 -15.16 2.47 1.65
N VAL A 299 -16.04 3.45 1.91
CA VAL A 299 -17.13 3.31 2.89
C VAL A 299 -18.12 2.24 2.47
N ILE A 300 -18.56 2.23 1.21
CA ILE A 300 -19.44 1.19 0.67
C ILE A 300 -18.77 -0.18 0.80
N GLY A 301 -17.49 -0.29 0.43
CA GLY A 301 -16.70 -1.50 0.61
C GLY A 301 -16.68 -1.98 2.06
N LEU A 302 -16.48 -1.07 3.03
CA LEU A 302 -16.47 -1.39 4.46
C LEU A 302 -17.83 -1.87 4.94
N VAL A 303 -18.92 -1.19 4.55
CA VAL A 303 -20.29 -1.56 4.93
C VAL A 303 -20.64 -2.96 4.43
N ILE A 304 -20.37 -3.25 3.16
CA ILE A 304 -20.63 -4.57 2.56
C ILE A 304 -19.82 -5.68 3.24
N ASN A 305 -18.58 -5.37 3.66
CA ASN A 305 -17.68 -6.33 4.28
C ASN A 305 -17.78 -6.37 5.81
N ALA A 306 -18.60 -5.54 6.46
CA ALA A 306 -18.61 -5.35 7.91
C ALA A 306 -18.86 -6.64 8.69
N ALA A 307 -19.85 -7.44 8.26
CA ALA A 307 -20.16 -8.71 8.90
C ALA A 307 -19.01 -9.72 8.80
N TRP A 308 -18.27 -9.72 7.69
CA TRP A 308 -17.12 -10.59 7.48
C TRP A 308 -15.91 -10.18 8.32
N ILE A 309 -15.59 -8.88 8.37
CA ILE A 309 -14.54 -8.35 9.24
C ILE A 309 -14.88 -8.63 10.72
N SER A 310 -16.13 -8.40 11.13
CA SER A 310 -16.60 -8.64 12.50
C SER A 310 -16.48 -10.11 12.89
N ARG A 311 -16.78 -11.04 11.98
CA ARG A 311 -16.62 -12.47 12.24
C ARG A 311 -15.16 -12.83 12.53
N GLN A 312 -14.22 -12.36 11.71
CA GLN A 312 -12.79 -12.62 11.91
C GLN A 312 -12.28 -12.06 13.23
N PHE A 313 -12.74 -10.84 13.57
CA PHE A 313 -12.43 -10.23 14.86
C PHE A 313 -12.92 -11.11 16.01
N LYS A 314 -14.21 -11.50 16.01
CA LYS A 314 -14.79 -12.34 17.06
C LYS A 314 -14.09 -13.69 17.20
N GLU A 315 -13.77 -14.34 16.08
CA GLU A 315 -13.04 -15.61 16.08
C GLU A 315 -11.65 -15.45 16.72
N PHE A 316 -10.90 -14.40 16.38
CA PHE A 316 -9.58 -14.16 16.96
C PHE A 316 -9.62 -13.95 18.47
N TYR A 317 -10.56 -13.14 18.98
CA TYR A 317 -10.68 -12.91 20.43
C TYR A 317 -11.21 -14.13 21.18
N ARG A 318 -12.06 -14.94 20.55
CA ARG A 318 -12.51 -16.19 21.17
C ARG A 318 -11.33 -17.15 21.41
N GLU A 319 -10.39 -17.25 20.47
CA GLU A 319 -9.18 -18.07 20.65
C GLU A 319 -8.16 -17.44 21.64
N MET A 320 -8.27 -16.14 21.92
CA MET A 320 -7.44 -15.46 22.93
C MET A 320 -7.94 -15.71 24.36
N ASP A 321 -9.25 -15.89 24.52
CA ASP A 321 -9.92 -16.13 25.80
C ASP A 321 -10.01 -17.63 26.17
N ALA A 322 -9.66 -18.52 25.23
CA ALA A 322 -9.64 -19.98 25.39
C ALA A 322 -8.30 -20.49 25.95
#